data_AF-A0A953LTZ1-F1
#
_entry.id   AF-A0A953LTZ1-F1
#
_cell.length_a   1.000
_cell.length_b   1.000
_cell.length_c   1.000
_cell.angle_alpha   90.00
_cell.angle_beta   90.00
_cell.angle_gamma   90.00
#
_symmetry.space_group_name_H-M   'P 1'
#
loop_
_entity.id
_entity.type
_entity.pdbx_description
1 polymer ?
#
loop_
_entity_poly.entity_id
_entity_poly.type
_entity_poly.pdbx_seq_one_letter_code
_entity_poly.pdbx_strand_id
1 'polypeptide(L)'
;IAVALFVASLPGAVGRIGAFGMGPLMLGTAGLIVVCLLRTPIRFTGAALLVAAATWASQVSLPDIRIASDGTIVAVRNGNGQLSIMQSRNDDFTIKEWLAADGDARAPRNESLAENIRCDPQGCVATMPDHSLVALSFTLEALAEDCGKASLVVTTRSAPLDCTALLVDRDELRTSGALPINRVGKTFEIVRANPQGQDRPWAHQTKPVAQAAQTGRALPPDATPRAEDIEPTNPDQ
;
A
#
# COMPACT_ATOMS: atom_id res chain seq x y z
N ILE A 1 24.97 -31.13 4.41
CA ILE A 1 23.89 -30.58 5.26
C ILE A 1 24.40 -30.10 6.62
N ALA A 2 25.23 -30.88 7.35
CA ALA A 2 25.75 -30.50 8.67
C ALA A 2 26.45 -29.12 8.74
N VAL A 3 27.34 -28.81 7.78
CA VAL A 3 28.03 -27.50 7.73
C VAL A 3 27.06 -26.34 7.48
N ALA A 4 26.07 -26.54 6.61
CA ALA A 4 25.05 -25.52 6.32
C ALA A 4 24.17 -25.23 7.55
N LEU A 5 23.77 -26.27 8.30
CA LEU A 5 23.01 -26.12 9.54
C LEU A 5 23.85 -25.46 10.64
N PHE A 6 25.14 -25.79 10.73
CA PHE A 6 26.05 -25.14 11.67
C PHE A 6 26.17 -23.64 11.39
N VAL A 7 26.41 -23.24 10.13
CA VAL A 7 26.48 -21.83 9.73
C VAL A 7 25.16 -21.11 10.01
N ALA A 8 24.03 -21.73 9.68
CA ALA A 8 22.70 -21.16 9.93
C ALA A 8 22.36 -21.02 11.43
N SER A 9 22.98 -21.82 12.29
CA SER A 9 22.76 -21.79 13.75
C SER A 9 23.55 -20.72 14.49
N LEU A 10 24.49 -20.02 13.84
CA LEU A 10 25.22 -18.94 14.48
C LEU A 10 24.27 -17.77 14.84
N PRO A 11 24.42 -17.16 16.03
CA PRO A 11 23.65 -15.99 16.39
C PRO A 11 23.92 -14.86 15.38
N GLY A 12 22.85 -14.36 14.75
CA GLY A 12 22.94 -13.34 13.70
C GLY A 12 23.25 -13.87 12.30
N ALA A 13 23.29 -15.20 12.07
CA ALA A 13 23.47 -15.78 10.73
C ALA A 13 22.37 -15.36 9.75
N VAL A 14 21.17 -15.07 10.25
CA VAL A 14 20.06 -14.51 9.50
C VAL A 14 19.78 -13.10 10.03
N GLY A 15 20.38 -12.11 9.39
CA GLY A 15 20.00 -10.71 9.54
C GLY A 15 18.94 -10.35 8.50
N ARG A 16 17.82 -9.78 8.93
CA ARG A 16 16.84 -9.17 8.02
C ARG A 16 17.15 -7.68 7.98
N ILE A 17 17.33 -7.16 6.78
CA ILE A 17 17.59 -5.74 6.54
C ILE A 17 16.38 -5.22 5.77
N GLY A 18 15.86 -4.07 6.19
CA GLY A 18 14.81 -3.40 5.43
C GLY A 18 15.24 -3.14 4.00
N ALA A 19 14.28 -3.05 3.09
CA ALA A 19 14.54 -2.73 1.70
C ALA A 19 15.23 -1.36 1.60
N PHE A 20 16.32 -1.30 0.84
CA PHE A 20 17.09 -0.08 0.60
C PHE A 20 17.14 0.23 -0.90
N GLY A 21 17.32 1.50 -1.23
CA GLY A 21 17.31 1.98 -2.61
C GLY A 21 18.50 1.48 -3.44
N MET A 22 18.43 1.77 -4.74
CA MET A 22 19.49 1.41 -5.70
C MET A 22 20.83 2.12 -5.44
N GLY A 23 20.81 3.30 -4.80
CA GLY A 23 22.02 4.07 -4.46
C GLY A 23 22.98 3.32 -3.52
N PRO A 24 22.54 2.94 -2.31
CA PRO A 24 23.35 2.11 -1.41
C PRO A 24 23.82 0.80 -2.05
N LEU A 25 22.98 0.16 -2.88
CA LEU A 25 23.35 -1.07 -3.58
C LEU A 25 24.51 -0.87 -4.55
N MET A 26 24.44 0.18 -5.38
CA MET A 26 25.50 0.53 -6.34
C MET A 26 26.80 0.88 -5.63
N LEU A 27 26.72 1.69 -4.57
CA LEU A 27 27.87 2.08 -3.77
C LEU A 27 28.53 0.88 -3.08
N GLY A 28 27.71 -0.01 -2.52
CA GLY A 28 28.18 -1.25 -1.89
C GLY A 28 28.85 -2.19 -2.90
N THR A 29 28.27 -2.31 -4.09
CA THR A 29 28.83 -3.14 -5.17
C THR A 29 30.16 -2.59 -5.65
N ALA A 30 30.27 -1.27 -5.87
CA ALA A 30 31.53 -0.61 -6.20
C ALA A 30 32.59 -0.82 -5.09
N GLY A 31 32.19 -0.68 -3.83
CA GLY A 31 33.07 -0.94 -2.67
C GLY A 31 33.59 -2.37 -2.66
N LEU A 32 32.72 -3.37 -2.88
CA LEU A 32 33.10 -4.78 -2.95
C LEU A 32 34.07 -5.04 -4.11
N ILE A 33 33.79 -4.51 -5.30
CA ILE A 33 34.67 -4.62 -6.48
C ILE A 33 36.06 -4.06 -6.15
N VAL A 34 36.14 -2.89 -5.53
CA VAL A 34 37.42 -2.26 -5.16
C VAL A 34 38.19 -3.12 -4.15
N VAL A 35 37.53 -3.64 -3.12
CA VAL A 35 38.16 -4.50 -2.10
C VAL A 35 38.65 -5.81 -2.70
N CYS A 36 37.86 -6.44 -3.58
CA CYS A 36 38.16 -7.75 -4.13
C CYS A 36 39.19 -7.72 -5.27
N LEU A 37 39.22 -6.66 -6.10
CA LEU A 37 40.09 -6.60 -7.28
C LEU A 37 41.43 -5.91 -7.03
N LEU A 38 41.50 -4.89 -6.17
CA LEU A 38 42.74 -4.13 -5.96
C LEU A 38 43.63 -4.81 -4.91
N ARG A 39 44.88 -5.12 -5.26
CA ARG A 39 45.88 -5.66 -4.33
C ARG A 39 46.64 -4.59 -3.52
N THR A 40 46.60 -3.34 -3.97
CA THR A 40 47.27 -2.19 -3.32
C THR A 40 46.53 -1.74 -2.05
N PRO A 41 47.17 -0.98 -1.14
CA PRO A 41 46.49 -0.42 0.05
C PRO A 41 45.28 0.48 -0.29
N ILE A 42 45.16 0.92 -1.55
CA ILE A 42 43.95 1.58 -2.07
C ILE A 42 42.68 0.76 -1.79
N ARG A 43 42.74 -0.57 -1.59
CA ARG A 43 41.59 -1.40 -1.21
C ARG A 43 40.83 -0.89 0.03
N PHE A 44 41.49 -0.16 0.93
CA PHE A 44 40.84 0.45 2.09
C PHE A 44 39.80 1.51 1.71
N THR A 45 39.91 2.14 0.54
CA THR A 45 38.85 3.03 0.04
C THR A 45 37.57 2.24 -0.24
N GLY A 46 37.67 1.02 -0.76
CA GLY A 46 36.53 0.13 -0.95
C GLY A 46 35.86 -0.26 0.37
N ALA A 47 36.64 -0.49 1.43
CA ALA A 47 36.08 -0.72 2.77
C ALA A 47 35.34 0.53 3.30
N ALA A 48 35.88 1.72 3.08
CA ALA A 48 35.20 2.97 3.43
C ALA A 48 33.88 3.14 2.64
N LEU A 49 33.86 2.80 1.34
CA LEU A 49 32.65 2.81 0.52
C LEU A 49 31.58 1.83 1.04
N LEU A 50 31.99 0.63 1.48
CA LEU A 50 31.08 -0.35 2.07
C LEU A 50 30.45 0.16 3.36
N VAL A 51 31.24 0.79 4.24
CA VAL A 51 30.72 1.41 5.47
C VAL A 51 29.75 2.54 5.12
N ALA A 52 30.11 3.42 4.18
CA ALA A 52 29.23 4.50 3.73
C ALA A 52 27.92 3.97 3.14
N ALA A 53 27.98 2.90 2.33
CA ALA A 53 26.80 2.25 1.76
C ALA A 53 25.90 1.66 2.86
N ALA A 54 26.48 0.99 3.86
CA ALA A 54 25.73 0.44 4.98
C ALA A 54 25.06 1.54 5.83
N THR A 55 25.79 2.61 6.15
CA THR A 55 25.26 3.75 6.90
C THR A 55 24.17 4.49 6.11
N TRP A 56 24.29 4.56 4.79
CA TRP A 56 23.24 5.12 3.96
C TRP A 56 22.01 4.21 3.91
N ALA A 57 22.20 2.90 3.70
CA ALA A 57 21.11 1.93 3.70
C ALA A 57 20.31 1.95 5.02
N SER A 58 20.97 2.12 6.17
CA SER A 58 20.29 2.19 7.47
C SER A 58 19.48 3.47 7.70
N GLN A 59 19.68 4.50 6.88
CA GLN A 59 18.96 5.79 6.97
C GLN A 59 17.80 5.90 5.99
N VAL A 60 17.57 4.88 5.14
CA VAL A 60 16.44 4.91 4.20
C VAL A 60 15.14 4.81 4.99
N SER A 61 14.27 5.82 4.83
CA SER A 61 12.93 5.80 5.43
C SER A 61 12.05 4.76 4.72
N LEU A 62 11.44 3.89 5.52
CA LEU A 62 10.44 2.94 5.04
C LEU A 62 9.06 3.60 5.06
N PRO A 63 8.13 3.18 4.18
CA PRO A 63 6.80 3.78 4.13
C PRO A 63 6.03 3.58 5.43
N ASP A 64 5.27 4.60 5.82
CA ASP A 64 4.46 4.58 7.06
C ASP A 64 3.21 3.73 6.90
N ILE A 65 2.66 3.65 5.69
CA ILE A 65 1.46 2.88 5.41
C ILE A 65 1.67 2.10 4.10
N ARG A 66 1.19 0.86 4.05
CA ARG A 66 1.16 0.03 2.84
C ARG A 66 -0.25 -0.45 2.59
N ILE A 67 -0.76 -0.23 1.39
CA ILE A 67 -2.08 -0.71 0.97
C ILE A 67 -1.89 -1.74 -0.14
N ALA A 68 -2.51 -2.91 0.01
CA ALA A 68 -2.52 -3.94 -1.02
C ALA A 68 -3.27 -3.44 -2.27
N SER A 69 -2.91 -3.97 -3.44
CA SER A 69 -3.52 -3.55 -4.71
C SER A 69 -5.02 -3.84 -4.82
N ASP A 70 -5.55 -4.74 -3.99
CA ASP A 70 -6.97 -5.04 -3.89
C ASP A 70 -7.67 -4.30 -2.72
N GLY A 71 -6.92 -3.57 -1.91
CA GLY A 71 -7.40 -2.82 -0.75
C GLY A 71 -7.84 -3.69 0.42
N THR A 72 -7.58 -5.00 0.39
CA THR A 72 -8.06 -5.92 1.43
C THR A 72 -7.17 -5.94 2.66
N ILE A 73 -5.90 -5.56 2.51
CA ILE A 73 -4.91 -5.47 3.60
C ILE A 73 -4.31 -4.06 3.60
N VAL A 74 -4.21 -3.50 4.81
CA VAL A 74 -3.53 -2.23 5.08
C VAL A 74 -2.57 -2.43 6.24
N ALA A 75 -1.29 -2.10 6.04
CA ALA A 75 -0.30 -2.04 7.10
C ALA A 75 -0.06 -0.59 7.51
N VAL A 76 0.03 -0.33 8.80
CA VAL A 76 0.31 0.99 9.39
C VAL A 76 1.47 0.87 10.35
N ARG A 77 2.44 1.78 10.26
CA ARG A 77 3.60 1.82 11.14
C ARG A 77 3.19 2.35 12.51
N ASN A 78 3.49 1.58 13.55
CA ASN A 78 3.19 1.91 14.94
C ASN A 78 4.32 2.75 15.58
N GLY A 79 4.14 3.13 16.86
CA GLY A 79 5.11 3.93 17.61
C GLY A 79 6.48 3.26 17.81
N ASN A 80 6.55 1.93 17.68
CA ASN A 80 7.79 1.16 17.78
C ASN A 80 8.51 1.06 16.43
N GLY A 81 8.00 1.71 15.38
CA GLY A 81 8.55 1.65 14.02
C GLY A 81 8.24 0.33 13.30
N GLN A 82 7.34 -0.49 13.83
CA GLN A 82 6.94 -1.79 13.27
C GLN A 82 5.57 -1.70 12.58
N LEU A 83 5.28 -2.61 11.64
CA LEU A 83 3.97 -2.66 10.98
C LEU A 83 2.91 -3.33 11.88
N SER A 84 1.75 -2.70 11.97
CA SER A 84 0.49 -3.30 12.41
C SER A 84 -0.41 -3.52 11.20
N ILE A 85 -1.14 -4.63 11.13
CA ILE A 85 -1.87 -5.09 9.94
C ILE A 85 -3.39 -5.12 10.19
N MET A 86 -4.12 -4.36 9.39
CA MET A 86 -5.59 -4.45 9.25
C MET A 86 -5.91 -5.28 8.01
N GLN A 87 -6.88 -6.18 8.10
CA GLN A 87 -7.25 -7.03 6.96
C GLN A 87 -8.74 -7.39 6.97
N SER A 88 -9.37 -7.34 5.79
CA SER A 88 -10.72 -7.89 5.56
C SER A 88 -10.69 -9.38 5.21
N ARG A 89 -9.55 -9.84 4.67
CA ARG A 89 -9.29 -11.22 4.25
C ARG A 89 -7.88 -11.62 4.65
N ASN A 90 -7.72 -12.88 5.04
CA ASN A 90 -6.40 -13.40 5.37
C ASN A 90 -5.55 -13.61 4.11
N ASP A 91 -4.40 -12.96 4.04
CA ASP A 91 -3.38 -13.19 3.01
C ASP A 91 -1.98 -13.12 3.63
N ASP A 92 -1.56 -14.30 4.11
CA ASP A 92 -0.27 -14.52 4.77
C ASP A 92 0.92 -14.23 3.82
N PHE A 93 0.71 -14.30 2.50
CA PHE A 93 1.77 -14.08 1.53
C PHE A 93 2.11 -12.58 1.45
N THR A 94 1.10 -11.73 1.29
CA THR A 94 1.30 -10.27 1.26
C THR A 94 1.93 -9.76 2.56
N ILE A 95 1.43 -10.25 3.70
CA ILE A 95 1.99 -9.87 5.01
C ILE A 95 3.45 -10.32 5.12
N LYS A 96 3.77 -11.56 4.73
CA LYS A 96 5.15 -12.07 4.77
C LYS A 96 6.09 -11.22 3.92
N GLU A 97 5.65 -10.82 2.73
CA GLU A 97 6.44 -9.99 1.83
C GLU A 97 6.70 -8.60 2.43
N TRP A 98 5.68 -7.97 3.01
CA TRP A 98 5.83 -6.67 3.66
C TRP A 98 6.72 -6.72 4.89
N LEU A 99 6.59 -7.75 5.73
CA LEU A 99 7.46 -7.94 6.89
C LEU A 99 8.91 -8.20 6.45
N ALA A 100 9.12 -8.96 5.36
CA ALA A 100 10.46 -9.14 4.79
C ALA A 100 11.05 -7.82 4.27
N ALA A 101 10.27 -7.03 3.54
CA ALA A 101 10.68 -5.73 3.05
C ALA A 101 10.97 -4.73 4.19
N ASP A 102 10.36 -4.91 5.35
CA ASP A 102 10.61 -4.08 6.54
C ASP A 102 11.75 -4.60 7.44
N GLY A 103 12.37 -5.74 7.09
CA GLY A 103 13.37 -6.37 7.94
C GLY A 103 12.79 -7.01 9.20
N ASP A 104 11.47 -7.15 9.27
CA ASP A 104 10.73 -7.68 10.43
C ASP A 104 10.75 -9.22 10.41
N ALA A 105 11.10 -9.81 11.55
CA ALA A 105 11.22 -11.26 11.74
C ALA A 105 9.91 -11.93 12.20
N ARG A 106 8.85 -11.16 12.49
CA ARG A 106 7.56 -11.71 12.91
C ARG A 106 6.94 -12.56 11.81
N ALA A 107 6.21 -13.59 12.23
CA ALA A 107 5.41 -14.41 11.31
C ALA A 107 4.11 -13.69 10.94
N PRO A 108 3.48 -13.98 9.78
CA PRO A 108 2.26 -13.33 9.31
C PRO A 108 1.06 -13.38 10.27
N ARG A 109 1.04 -14.35 11.20
CA ARG A 109 -0.02 -14.56 12.18
C ARG A 109 0.39 -14.21 13.61
N ASN A 110 1.47 -13.45 13.77
CA ASN A 110 1.90 -13.01 15.09
C ASN A 110 0.86 -12.03 15.66
N GLU A 111 0.40 -12.26 16.89
CA GLU A 111 -0.65 -11.46 17.55
C GLU A 111 -0.27 -9.98 17.70
N SER A 112 1.04 -9.67 17.83
CA SER A 112 1.52 -8.28 17.88
C SER A 112 1.31 -7.49 16.59
N LEU A 113 0.96 -8.15 15.47
CA LEU A 113 0.55 -7.45 14.25
C LEU A 113 -0.79 -6.72 14.42
N ALA A 114 -1.61 -7.10 15.39
CA ALA A 114 -2.87 -6.42 15.71
C ALA A 114 -2.69 -5.29 16.77
N GLU A 115 -1.45 -4.99 17.18
CA GLU A 115 -1.20 -3.93 18.14
C GLU A 115 -1.66 -2.57 17.59
N ASN A 116 -2.34 -1.76 18.42
CA ASN A 116 -2.93 -0.47 18.04
C ASN A 116 -4.03 -0.55 16.97
N ILE A 117 -4.62 -1.73 16.75
CA ILE A 117 -5.75 -1.93 15.85
C ILE A 117 -7.01 -2.29 16.63
N ARG A 118 -8.15 -1.78 16.16
CA ARG A 118 -9.48 -2.17 16.62
C ARG A 118 -10.29 -2.56 15.40
N CYS A 119 -10.78 -3.79 15.38
CA CYS A 119 -11.61 -4.30 14.30
C CYS A 119 -12.97 -4.73 14.83
N ASP A 120 -13.99 -4.49 14.02
CA ASP A 120 -15.35 -4.96 14.20
C ASP A 120 -15.90 -5.47 12.85
N PRO A 121 -17.17 -5.91 12.75
CA PRO A 121 -17.72 -6.39 11.49
C PRO A 121 -17.83 -5.33 10.38
N GLN A 122 -17.75 -4.03 10.71
CA GLN A 122 -17.91 -2.93 9.76
C GLN A 122 -16.56 -2.41 9.24
N GLY A 123 -15.48 -2.58 10.00
CA GLY A 123 -14.15 -2.17 9.57
C GLY A 123 -13.07 -2.39 10.63
N CYS A 124 -11.88 -1.88 10.32
CA CYS A 124 -10.77 -1.78 11.24
C CYS A 124 -10.25 -0.35 11.29
N VAL A 125 -9.78 0.08 12.46
CA VAL A 125 -9.11 1.37 12.64
C VAL A 125 -7.77 1.15 13.34
N ALA A 126 -6.74 1.80 12.81
CA ALA A 126 -5.40 1.85 13.39
C ALA A 126 -5.07 3.28 13.82
N THR A 127 -4.37 3.40 14.95
CA THR A 127 -3.87 4.69 15.43
C THR A 127 -2.39 4.84 15.09
N MET A 128 -2.04 5.91 14.37
CA MET A 128 -0.66 6.28 14.08
C MET A 128 0.04 6.90 15.30
N PRO A 129 1.40 7.00 15.30
CA PRO A 129 2.16 7.59 16.41
C PRO A 129 1.77 9.04 16.75
N ASP A 130 1.23 9.78 15.78
CA ASP A 130 0.77 11.16 15.92
C ASP A 130 -0.71 11.27 16.32
N HIS A 131 -1.33 10.14 16.72
CA HIS A 131 -2.76 10.00 17.05
C HIS A 131 -3.73 10.17 15.90
N SER A 132 -3.26 10.30 14.66
CA SER A 132 -4.15 10.26 13.50
C SER A 132 -4.69 8.84 13.27
N LEU A 133 -5.90 8.75 12.72
CA LEU A 133 -6.60 7.48 12.51
C LEU A 133 -6.51 7.07 11.04
N VAL A 134 -6.18 5.80 10.81
CA VAL A 134 -6.26 5.15 9.50
C VAL A 134 -7.35 4.10 9.57
N ALA A 135 -8.36 4.21 8.72
CA ALA A 135 -9.49 3.29 8.69
C ALA A 135 -9.46 2.39 7.45
N LEU A 136 -9.87 1.14 7.64
CA LEU A 136 -10.18 0.19 6.58
C LEU A 136 -11.66 -0.17 6.71
N SER A 137 -12.51 0.43 5.89
CA SER A 137 -13.97 0.34 5.99
C SER A 137 -14.53 -0.70 5.03
N PHE A 138 -15.30 -1.67 5.55
CA PHE A 138 -15.90 -2.77 4.78
C PHE A 138 -17.31 -2.46 4.26
N THR A 139 -18.01 -1.53 4.93
CA THR A 139 -19.38 -1.10 4.60
C THR A 139 -19.44 0.38 4.22
N LEU A 140 -20.52 0.80 3.56
CA LEU A 140 -20.69 2.20 3.15
C LEU A 140 -21.02 3.10 4.34
N GLU A 141 -21.66 2.53 5.36
CA GLU A 141 -22.00 3.19 6.61
C GLU A 141 -20.73 3.55 7.40
N ALA A 142 -19.82 2.58 7.60
CA ALA A 142 -18.53 2.84 8.23
C ALA A 142 -17.68 3.80 7.41
N LEU A 143 -17.67 3.64 6.09
CA LEU A 143 -16.97 4.57 5.20
C LEU A 143 -17.46 6.02 5.38
N ALA A 144 -18.78 6.25 5.44
CA ALA A 144 -19.34 7.58 5.63
C ALA A 144 -18.96 8.19 7.00
N GLU A 145 -18.89 7.36 8.04
CA GLU A 145 -18.46 7.78 9.37
C GLU A 145 -16.95 8.09 9.41
N ASP A 146 -16.13 7.20 8.88
CA ASP A 146 -14.67 7.30 8.87
C ASP A 146 -14.18 8.47 8.01
N CYS A 147 -14.89 8.78 6.93
CA CYS A 147 -14.62 9.88 6.00
C CYS A 147 -14.48 11.26 6.69
N GLY A 148 -15.16 11.46 7.82
CA GLY A 148 -15.09 12.69 8.62
C GLY A 148 -14.20 12.62 9.86
N LYS A 149 -13.70 11.43 10.23
CA LYS A 149 -12.95 11.19 11.48
C LYS A 149 -11.50 10.78 11.26
N ALA A 150 -11.23 10.03 10.20
CA ALA A 150 -9.91 9.52 9.88
C ALA A 150 -9.08 10.52 9.07
N SER A 151 -7.77 10.36 9.07
CA SER A 151 -6.87 11.09 8.17
C SER A 151 -6.70 10.35 6.83
N LEU A 152 -6.81 9.02 6.84
CA LEU A 152 -6.80 8.15 5.67
C LEU A 152 -7.89 7.08 5.83
N VAL A 153 -8.71 6.90 4.79
CA VAL A 153 -9.71 5.83 4.72
C VAL A 153 -9.43 4.96 3.50
N VAL A 154 -9.42 3.66 3.70
CA VAL A 154 -9.26 2.66 2.66
C VAL A 154 -10.54 1.84 2.55
N THR A 155 -11.01 1.60 1.34
CA THR A 155 -12.15 0.72 1.10
C THR A 155 -12.00 -0.07 -0.19
N THR A 156 -12.56 -1.28 -0.22
CA THR A 156 -12.62 -2.14 -1.41
C THR A 156 -13.83 -1.84 -2.29
N ARG A 157 -14.65 -0.85 -1.91
CA ARG A 157 -15.81 -0.36 -2.66
C ARG A 157 -15.42 0.84 -3.51
N SER A 158 -16.15 1.07 -4.60
CA SER A 158 -16.08 2.34 -5.33
C SER A 158 -16.88 3.38 -4.56
N ALA A 159 -16.27 4.52 -4.29
CA ALA A 159 -16.78 5.50 -3.35
C ALA A 159 -16.57 6.92 -3.88
N PRO A 160 -17.52 7.48 -4.66
CA PRO A 160 -17.44 8.87 -5.13
C PRO A 160 -17.85 9.85 -4.01
N LEU A 161 -17.29 9.68 -2.83
CA LEU A 161 -17.49 10.54 -1.67
C LEU A 161 -16.42 11.62 -1.67
N ASP A 162 -16.83 12.86 -1.45
CA ASP A 162 -15.90 13.95 -1.19
C ASP A 162 -15.53 13.92 0.29
N CYS A 163 -14.37 13.34 0.61
CA CYS A 163 -13.92 13.12 1.98
C CYS A 163 -12.92 14.19 2.44
N THR A 164 -13.00 14.54 3.73
CA THR A 164 -11.94 15.32 4.38
C THR A 164 -10.69 14.47 4.57
N ALA A 165 -10.87 13.17 4.85
CA ALA A 165 -9.80 12.20 4.84
C ALA A 165 -9.24 11.98 3.43
N LEU A 166 -7.98 11.58 3.33
CA LEU A 166 -7.48 10.98 2.09
C LEU A 166 -8.26 9.68 1.86
N LEU A 167 -9.00 9.58 0.77
CA LEU A 167 -9.78 8.39 0.42
C LEU A 167 -9.02 7.55 -0.62
N VAL A 168 -8.76 6.29 -0.29
CA VAL A 168 -8.24 5.28 -1.22
C VAL A 168 -9.34 4.24 -1.42
N ASP A 169 -10.03 4.35 -2.55
CA ASP A 169 -11.12 3.46 -2.91
C ASP A 169 -10.69 2.41 -3.95
N ARG A 170 -11.65 1.57 -4.37
CA ARG A 170 -11.38 0.53 -5.37
C ARG A 170 -10.88 1.09 -6.69
N ASP A 171 -11.42 2.21 -7.16
CA ASP A 171 -11.11 2.74 -8.48
C ASP A 171 -9.71 3.36 -8.51
N GLU A 172 -9.31 4.02 -7.42
CA GLU A 172 -7.94 4.48 -7.21
C GLU A 172 -6.93 3.32 -7.20
N LEU A 173 -7.24 2.24 -6.47
CA LEU A 173 -6.37 1.07 -6.40
C LEU A 173 -6.26 0.30 -7.73
N ARG A 174 -7.33 0.25 -8.53
CA ARG A 174 -7.31 -0.37 -9.85
C ARG A 174 -6.40 0.35 -10.83
N THR A 175 -6.25 1.67 -10.69
CA THR A 175 -5.39 2.46 -11.57
C THR A 175 -3.96 2.53 -11.06
N SER A 176 -3.78 2.71 -9.75
CA SER A 176 -2.47 2.96 -9.14
C SER A 176 -1.74 1.70 -8.66
N GLY A 177 -2.47 0.59 -8.46
CA GLY A 177 -1.95 -0.64 -7.87
C GLY A 177 -1.76 -0.55 -6.36
N ALA A 178 -0.79 -1.31 -5.83
CA ALA A 178 -0.43 -1.22 -4.42
C ALA A 178 0.17 0.15 -4.09
N LEU A 179 -0.15 0.68 -2.91
CA LEU A 179 0.21 2.04 -2.50
C LEU A 179 1.04 2.02 -1.22
N PRO A 180 2.37 2.18 -1.31
CA PRO A 180 3.16 2.72 -0.22
C PRO A 180 2.87 4.21 -0.04
N ILE A 181 2.64 4.61 1.21
CA ILE A 181 2.31 5.98 1.59
C ILE A 181 3.27 6.42 2.68
N ASN A 182 3.85 7.59 2.49
CA ASN A 182 4.72 8.26 3.45
C ASN A 182 3.96 9.39 4.13
N ARG A 183 4.20 9.56 5.42
CA ARG A 183 3.67 10.66 6.21
C ARG A 183 4.64 11.84 6.16
N VAL A 184 4.19 12.97 5.63
CA VAL A 184 4.96 14.22 5.56
C VAL A 184 4.21 15.29 6.35
N GLY A 185 4.58 15.44 7.63
CA GLY A 185 3.87 16.35 8.54
C GLY A 185 2.41 15.93 8.75
N LYS A 186 1.45 16.72 8.24
CA LYS A 186 0.00 16.40 8.29
C LYS A 186 -0.55 15.79 7.01
N THR A 187 0.27 15.72 5.96
CA THR A 187 -0.15 15.23 4.64
C THR A 187 0.43 13.85 4.37
N PHE A 188 -0.17 13.17 3.41
CA PHE A 188 0.29 11.89 2.90
C PHE A 188 0.87 12.06 1.50
N GLU A 189 2.05 11.49 1.29
CA GLU A 189 2.66 11.38 -0.03
C GLU A 189 2.50 9.93 -0.51
N ILE A 190 1.85 9.75 -1.65
CA ILE A 190 1.57 8.43 -2.23
C ILE A 190 2.60 8.14 -3.31
N VAL A 191 3.34 7.05 -3.15
CA VAL A 191 4.23 6.54 -4.20
C VAL A 191 3.49 5.44 -4.96
N ARG A 192 3.04 5.75 -6.19
CA ARG A 192 2.22 4.82 -6.98
C ARG A 192 3.08 3.72 -7.61
N ALA A 193 2.67 2.47 -7.46
CA ALA A 193 3.32 1.34 -8.14
C ALA A 193 3.21 1.44 -9.67
N ASN A 194 2.10 2.01 -10.15
CA ASN A 194 1.85 2.32 -11.57
C ASN A 194 1.70 3.84 -11.77
N PRO A 195 2.80 4.59 -11.97
CA PRO A 195 2.74 6.02 -12.26
C PRO A 195 2.00 6.27 -13.58
N GLN A 196 1.11 7.26 -13.60
CA GLN A 196 0.42 7.61 -14.83
C GLN A 196 1.42 8.04 -15.92
N GLY A 197 1.19 7.56 -17.15
CA GLY A 197 2.03 7.89 -18.31
C GLY A 197 3.32 7.06 -18.45
N GLN A 198 3.60 6.11 -17.54
CA GLN A 198 4.66 5.11 -17.77
C GLN A 198 4.08 3.84 -18.37
N ASP A 199 4.37 3.61 -19.65
CA ASP A 199 4.07 2.34 -20.29
C ASP A 199 5.20 1.34 -20.03
N ARG A 200 4.87 0.25 -19.32
CA ARG A 200 5.81 -0.83 -19.02
C ARG A 200 5.43 -2.03 -19.90
N PRO A 201 6.31 -2.52 -20.79
CA PRO A 201 5.99 -3.62 -21.71
C PRO A 201 5.52 -4.92 -21.03
N TRP A 202 5.89 -5.11 -19.76
CA TRP A 202 5.53 -6.27 -18.95
C TRP A 202 4.34 -6.02 -18.01
N ALA A 203 3.76 -4.81 -18.01
CA ALA A 203 2.58 -4.50 -17.23
C ALA A 203 1.33 -4.72 -18.09
N HIS A 204 0.34 -5.39 -17.52
CA HIS A 204 -1.00 -5.38 -18.11
C HIS A 204 -1.53 -3.95 -18.04
N GLN A 205 -1.67 -3.29 -19.20
CA GLN A 205 -2.25 -1.95 -19.24
C GLN A 205 -3.69 -1.99 -18.73
N THR A 206 -3.91 -1.43 -17.55
CA THR A 206 -5.25 -1.02 -17.14
C THR A 206 -5.61 0.17 -18.02
N LYS A 207 -6.53 -0.03 -18.97
CA LYS A 207 -7.12 1.09 -19.72
C LYS A 207 -7.56 2.14 -18.68
N PRO A 208 -7.12 3.41 -18.79
CA PRO A 208 -7.65 4.46 -17.95
C PRO A 208 -9.18 4.36 -18.03
N VAL A 209 -9.85 4.25 -16.90
CA VAL A 209 -11.27 4.58 -16.86
C VAL A 209 -11.26 6.03 -17.32
N ALA A 210 -11.72 6.28 -18.54
CA ALA A 210 -11.86 7.62 -19.04
C ALA A 210 -12.55 8.38 -17.92
N GLN A 211 -11.87 9.40 -17.35
CA GLN A 211 -12.55 10.37 -16.50
C GLN A 211 -13.82 10.66 -17.26
N ALA A 212 -14.96 10.24 -16.72
CA ALA A 212 -16.22 10.58 -17.31
C ALA A 212 -16.17 12.10 -17.27
N ALA A 213 -15.87 12.69 -18.43
CA ALA A 213 -16.17 14.06 -18.69
C ALA A 213 -17.57 14.21 -18.13
N GLN A 214 -17.77 15.24 -17.31
CA GLN A 214 -19.07 15.61 -16.80
C GLN A 214 -19.94 15.96 -18.01
N THR A 215 -20.39 14.95 -18.76
CA THR A 215 -21.38 15.06 -19.81
C THR A 215 -22.63 15.34 -19.02
N GLY A 216 -23.12 16.57 -19.17
CA GLY A 216 -24.25 17.10 -18.42
C GLY A 216 -25.33 16.04 -18.25
N ARG A 217 -25.81 15.94 -17.00
CA ARG A 217 -26.94 15.11 -16.55
C ARG A 217 -27.95 14.97 -17.69
N ALA A 218 -27.95 13.82 -18.37
CA ALA A 218 -28.98 13.54 -19.35
C ALA A 218 -30.32 13.58 -18.61
N LEU A 219 -31.23 14.45 -19.05
CA LEU A 219 -32.57 14.51 -18.51
C LEU A 219 -33.17 13.09 -18.62
N PRO A 220 -33.76 12.53 -17.55
CA PRO A 220 -34.41 11.22 -17.65
C PRO A 220 -35.42 11.23 -18.82
N PRO A 221 -35.50 10.13 -19.59
CA PRO A 221 -36.42 10.06 -20.72
C PRO A 221 -37.84 10.33 -20.25
N ASP A 222 -38.56 11.17 -20.99
CA ASP A 222 -39.95 11.52 -20.71
C ASP A 222 -40.79 10.24 -20.76
N ALA A 223 -41.31 9.85 -19.59
CA ALA A 223 -42.11 8.65 -19.39
C ALA A 223 -43.62 8.93 -19.54
N THR A 224 -44.00 10.09 -20.06
CA THR A 224 -45.39 10.41 -20.36
C THR A 224 -45.90 9.48 -21.47
N PRO A 225 -46.92 8.64 -21.21
CA PRO A 225 -47.51 7.76 -22.23
C PRO A 225 -48.10 8.56 -23.39
N ARG A 226 -48.06 8.01 -24.60
CA ARG A 226 -48.70 8.67 -25.75
C ARG A 226 -50.22 8.64 -25.57
N ALA A 227 -50.90 9.71 -25.97
CA ALA A 227 -52.36 9.80 -25.84
C ALA A 227 -53.11 8.67 -26.56
N GLU A 228 -52.50 8.12 -27.62
CA GLU A 228 -52.98 6.97 -28.40
C GLU A 228 -53.08 5.68 -27.57
N ASP A 229 -52.24 5.52 -26.54
CA ASP A 229 -52.24 4.34 -25.66
C ASP A 229 -53.29 4.43 -24.53
N ILE A 230 -54.00 5.55 -24.44
CA ILE A 230 -54.98 5.84 -23.38
C ILE A 230 -56.41 5.54 -23.87
N GLU A 231 -56.63 5.33 -25.16
CA GLU A 231 -57.98 5.15 -25.69
C GLU A 231 -58.51 3.73 -25.40
N PRO A 232 -59.60 3.58 -24.62
CA PRO A 232 -60.13 2.26 -24.30
C PRO A 232 -60.78 1.65 -25.55
N THR A 233 -60.30 0.47 -25.95
CA THR A 233 -60.97 -0.37 -26.96
C THR A 233 -62.41 -0.60 -26.54
N ASN A 234 -63.35 0.01 -27.26
CA ASN A 234 -64.79 -0.16 -27.04
C ASN A 234 -65.19 -1.60 -27.42
N PRO A 235 -65.72 -2.42 -26.49
CA PRO A 235 -66.12 -3.78 -26.80
C PRO A 235 -67.58 -3.75 -27.25
N ASP A 236 -67.82 -3.53 -28.53
CA ASP A 236 -69.06 -3.94 -29.22
C ASP A 236 -68.83 -3.91 -30.74
N GLN A 237 -68.21 -4.97 -31.26
CA GLN A 237 -68.38 -5.43 -32.64
C GLN A 237 -68.15 -6.93 -32.75
#